data_AF-A0AAV0ZY22-F1
#
_entry.id   AF-A0AAV0ZY22-F1
#
_cell.length_a   1.000
_cell.length_b   1.000
_cell.length_c   1.000
_cell.angle_alpha   90.00
_cell.angle_beta   90.00
_cell.angle_gamma   90.00
#
_symmetry.space_group_name_H-M   'P 1'
#
loop_
_entity.id
_entity.type
_entity.pdbx_description
1 polymer ?
#
loop_
_entity_poly.entity_id
_entity_poly.type
_entity_poly.pdbx_seq_one_letter_code
_entity_poly.pdbx_strand_id
1 'polypeptide(L)'
;MIAAGRALSANSTSAVIDEQPKEESRTLKFGALQVEITPVKANIGAAIALVFGILTWEIAQGVQSTPENSLQYANDNALMLAKSLRGTLLALFYSSTFLSALTSAGLVLLGIQLKSEKN
;
A
#
# COMPACT_ATOMS: atom_id res chain seq x y z
N MET A 1 -25.86 47.62 32.60
CA MET A 1 -24.62 46.96 32.16
C MET A 1 -24.80 45.52 31.64
N ILE A 2 -26.00 44.94 31.57
CA ILE A 2 -26.19 43.55 31.11
C ILE A 2 -26.51 43.45 29.60
N ALA A 3 -27.19 44.45 29.01
CA ALA A 3 -27.60 44.41 27.60
C ALA A 3 -26.43 44.53 26.60
N ALA A 4 -25.43 45.37 26.90
CA ALA A 4 -24.25 45.55 26.05
C ALA A 4 -23.36 44.29 26.02
N GLY A 5 -23.24 43.56 27.13
CA GLY A 5 -22.52 42.29 27.19
C GLY A 5 -23.18 41.18 26.37
N ARG A 6 -24.52 41.19 26.24
CA ARG A 6 -25.27 40.22 25.43
C ARG A 6 -25.12 40.47 23.92
N ALA A 7 -25.02 41.74 23.51
CA ALA A 7 -24.75 42.11 22.11
C ALA A 7 -23.32 41.75 21.67
N LEU A 8 -22.35 41.88 22.58
CA LEU A 8 -20.96 41.46 22.34
C LEU A 8 -20.78 39.94 22.35
N SER A 9 -21.57 39.20 23.15
CA SER A 9 -21.60 37.73 23.12
C SER A 9 -22.29 37.16 21.88
N ALA A 10 -23.26 37.87 21.31
CA ALA A 10 -23.94 37.44 20.07
C ALA A 10 -23.12 37.72 18.81
N ASN A 11 -22.18 38.66 18.89
CA ASN A 11 -21.20 38.95 17.84
C ASN A 11 -19.83 38.37 18.20
N SER A 12 -19.79 37.17 18.79
CA SER A 12 -18.61 36.32 18.66
C SER A 12 -18.47 36.05 17.17
N THR A 13 -17.69 36.90 16.51
CA THR A 13 -17.05 36.63 15.24
C THR A 13 -16.80 35.15 15.22
N SER A 14 -17.51 34.43 14.33
CA SER A 14 -17.08 33.12 13.92
C SER A 14 -15.62 33.34 13.60
N ALA A 15 -14.75 32.86 14.49
CA ALA A 15 -13.44 32.49 14.05
C ALA A 15 -13.79 31.68 12.80
N VAL A 16 -13.36 32.19 11.65
CA VAL A 16 -13.03 31.28 10.58
C VAL A 16 -12.00 30.38 11.25
N ILE A 17 -12.52 29.35 11.92
CA ILE A 17 -11.87 28.07 11.95
C ILE A 17 -11.79 27.85 10.46
N ASP A 18 -10.63 28.22 9.90
CA ASP A 18 -10.12 27.55 8.74
C ASP A 18 -10.02 26.11 9.20
N GLU A 19 -11.17 25.44 9.21
CA GLU A 19 -11.30 24.03 9.34
C GLU A 19 -10.90 23.56 7.96
N GLN A 20 -9.61 23.75 7.68
CA GLN A 20 -8.90 23.04 6.65
C GLN A 20 -9.35 21.60 6.88
N PRO A 21 -10.12 21.02 5.95
CA PRO A 21 -10.96 19.87 6.25
C PRO A 21 -10.04 18.85 6.90
N LYS A 22 -10.25 18.56 8.20
CA LYS A 22 -9.46 17.56 8.91
C LYS A 22 -9.76 16.26 8.20
N GLU A 23 -8.95 15.96 7.20
CA GLU A 23 -8.93 14.65 6.59
C GLU A 23 -8.57 13.72 7.72
N GLU A 24 -9.56 12.92 8.12
CA GLU A 24 -9.44 11.93 9.16
C GLU A 24 -8.37 10.92 8.73
N SER A 25 -7.14 11.25 9.12
CA SER A 25 -5.95 10.52 8.75
C SER A 25 -5.59 9.61 9.92
N ARG A 26 -5.47 8.31 9.68
CA ARG A 26 -4.83 7.45 10.67
C ARG A 26 -3.34 7.74 10.66
N THR A 27 -2.84 8.25 11.77
CA THR A 27 -1.42 8.48 11.99
C THR A 27 -0.76 7.19 12.47
N LEU A 28 0.04 6.56 11.62
CA LEU A 28 0.89 5.46 12.03
C LEU A 28 2.18 6.04 12.63
N LYS A 29 2.45 5.74 13.90
CA LYS A 29 3.66 6.18 14.58
C LYS A 29 4.72 5.09 14.53
N PHE A 30 5.82 5.37 13.84
CA PHE A 30 7.03 4.54 13.79
C PHE A 30 8.15 5.27 14.54
N GLY A 31 8.20 5.11 15.87
CA GLY A 31 9.14 5.83 16.73
C GLY A 31 8.93 7.35 16.65
N ALA A 32 9.88 8.07 16.05
CA ALA A 32 9.76 9.52 15.83
C ALA A 32 8.98 9.89 14.54
N LEU A 33 8.77 8.93 13.63
CA LEU A 33 8.13 9.18 12.33
C LEU A 33 6.62 9.00 12.45
N GLN A 34 5.83 10.04 12.12
CA GLN A 34 4.37 9.95 12.06
C GLN A 34 3.97 9.98 10.59
N VAL A 35 3.36 8.88 10.12
CA VAL A 35 2.91 8.75 8.74
C VAL A 35 1.39 8.83 8.73
N GLU A 36 0.87 9.93 8.18
CA GLU A 36 -0.56 10.12 7.97
C GLU A 36 -1.04 9.34 6.76
N ILE A 37 -1.93 8.37 6.99
CA ILE A 37 -2.62 7.63 5.95
C ILE A 37 -4.02 8.24 5.76
N THR A 38 -4.17 8.91 4.62
CA THR A 38 -5.45 9.37 4.05
C THR A 38 -6.05 8.27 3.17
N PRO A 39 -7.39 8.19 3.00
CA PRO A 39 -8.03 7.31 2.01
C PRO A 39 -7.40 7.35 0.60
N VAL A 40 -7.04 8.55 0.13
CA VAL A 40 -6.39 8.76 -1.18
C VAL A 40 -5.02 8.07 -1.24
N LYS A 41 -4.19 8.23 -0.20
CA LYS A 41 -2.87 7.58 -0.10
C LYS A 41 -3.01 6.06 -0.04
N ALA A 42 -4.01 5.56 0.69
CA ALA A 42 -4.29 4.12 0.78
C ALA A 42 -4.68 3.54 -0.60
N ASN A 43 -5.57 4.20 -1.34
CA ASN A 43 -5.96 3.77 -2.70
C ASN A 43 -4.79 3.82 -3.69
N ILE A 44 -3.94 4.84 -3.63
CA ILE A 44 -2.73 4.93 -4.47
C ILE A 44 -1.78 3.78 -4.12
N GLY A 45 -1.55 3.53 -2.83
CA GLY A 45 -0.73 2.40 -2.37
C GLY A 45 -1.28 1.06 -2.85
N ALA A 46 -2.61 0.87 -2.81
CA ALA A 46 -3.26 -0.34 -3.33
C ALA A 46 -3.03 -0.50 -4.83
N ALA A 47 -3.18 0.57 -5.62
CA ALA A 47 -2.91 0.53 -7.06
C ALA A 47 -1.44 0.17 -7.36
N ILE A 48 -0.49 0.73 -6.62
CA ILE A 48 0.94 0.40 -6.75
C ILE A 48 1.18 -1.09 -6.42
N ALA A 49 0.63 -1.58 -5.32
CA ALA A 49 0.75 -2.98 -4.94
C ALA A 49 0.13 -3.92 -6.00
N LEU A 50 -1.01 -3.55 -6.57
CA LEU A 50 -1.65 -4.33 -7.64
C LEU A 50 -0.77 -4.40 -8.88
N VAL A 51 -0.23 -3.28 -9.36
CA VAL A 51 0.69 -3.25 -10.51
C VAL A 51 1.94 -4.07 -10.22
N PHE A 52 2.54 -3.91 -9.05
CA PHE A 52 3.71 -4.70 -8.64
C PHE A 52 3.40 -6.21 -8.64
N GLY A 53 2.24 -6.61 -8.11
CA GLY A 53 1.80 -8.01 -8.09
C GLY A 53 1.64 -8.60 -9.49
N ILE A 54 1.08 -7.84 -10.43
CA ILE A 54 0.98 -8.26 -11.85
C ILE A 54 2.38 -8.44 -12.45
N LEU A 55 3.29 -7.49 -12.24
CA LEU A 55 4.65 -7.57 -12.77
C LEU A 55 5.39 -8.81 -12.22
N THR A 56 5.30 -9.06 -10.91
CA THR A 56 5.94 -10.22 -10.31
C THR A 56 5.32 -11.54 -10.77
N TRP A 57 4.02 -11.57 -11.02
CA TRP A 57 3.34 -12.74 -11.58
C TRP A 57 3.81 -13.06 -13.00
N GLU A 58 3.88 -12.06 -13.87
CA GLU A 58 4.37 -12.20 -15.25
C GLU A 58 5.82 -12.72 -15.27
N ILE A 59 6.68 -12.20 -14.39
CA ILE A 59 8.06 -12.68 -14.26
C ILE A 59 8.09 -14.15 -13.79
N ALA A 60 7.25 -14.52 -12.82
CA ALA A 60 7.15 -15.91 -12.37
C ALA A 60 6.76 -16.85 -13.52
N GLN A 61 5.78 -16.46 -14.34
CA GLN A 61 5.37 -17.24 -15.52
C GLN A 61 6.48 -17.33 -16.58
N GLY A 62 7.23 -16.24 -16.80
CA GLY A 62 8.39 -16.24 -17.69
C GLY A 62 9.49 -17.21 -17.23
N VAL A 63 9.79 -17.23 -15.93
CA VAL A 63 10.77 -18.17 -15.34
C VAL A 63 10.25 -19.61 -15.39
N GLN A 64 8.94 -19.81 -15.20
CA GLN A 64 8.32 -21.13 -15.26
C GLN A 64 8.27 -21.70 -16.69
N SER A 65 8.05 -20.86 -17.70
CA SER A 65 7.95 -21.30 -19.10
C SER A 65 9.30 -21.67 -19.73
N THR A 66 10.43 -21.34 -19.09
CA THR A 66 11.76 -21.74 -19.55
C THR A 66 11.98 -23.26 -19.36
N PRO A 67 12.28 -24.03 -20.45
CA PRO A 67 12.50 -25.46 -20.36
C PRO A 67 13.75 -25.82 -19.55
N GLU A 68 13.69 -26.79 -18.63
CA GLU A 68 14.90 -27.20 -17.86
C GLU A 68 15.98 -27.83 -18.75
N ASN A 69 15.60 -28.39 -19.91
CA ASN A 69 16.53 -29.00 -20.85
C ASN A 69 17.31 -27.99 -21.71
N SER A 70 17.05 -26.69 -21.64
CA SER A 70 17.87 -25.70 -22.39
C SER A 70 19.32 -25.64 -21.90
N LEU A 71 19.62 -26.24 -20.76
CA LEU A 71 20.96 -26.31 -20.16
C LEU A 71 21.58 -27.71 -20.23
N GLN A 72 21.05 -28.62 -21.06
CA GLN A 72 21.56 -29.99 -21.21
C GLN A 72 23.03 -30.07 -21.70
N TYR A 73 23.59 -28.97 -22.19
CA TYR A 73 24.99 -28.86 -22.61
C TYR A 73 25.89 -28.21 -21.54
N ALA A 74 25.32 -27.77 -20.41
CA ALA A 74 26.08 -27.24 -19.29
C ALA A 74 26.53 -28.40 -18.37
N ASN A 75 27.71 -28.24 -17.77
CA ASN A 75 28.23 -29.10 -16.71
C ASN A 75 27.15 -29.47 -15.67
N ASP A 76 27.16 -30.70 -15.14
CA ASP A 76 26.18 -31.18 -14.14
C ASP A 76 26.07 -30.27 -12.92
N ASN A 77 27.18 -29.67 -12.49
CA ASN A 77 27.18 -28.71 -11.37
C ASN A 77 26.47 -27.39 -11.72
N ALA A 78 26.63 -26.92 -12.97
CA ALA A 78 25.96 -25.72 -13.46
C ALA A 78 24.46 -25.96 -13.71
N LEU A 79 24.10 -27.19 -14.14
CA LEU A 79 22.72 -27.63 -14.29
C LEU A 79 21.99 -27.63 -12.94
N MET A 80 22.61 -28.16 -11.88
CA MET A 80 22.02 -28.20 -10.54
C MET A 80 21.84 -26.79 -9.95
N LEU A 81 22.84 -25.91 -10.13
CA LEU A 81 22.75 -24.51 -9.73
C LEU A 81 21.62 -23.77 -10.44
N ALA A 82 21.49 -23.94 -11.76
CA ALA A 82 20.43 -23.28 -12.52
C ALA A 82 19.03 -23.76 -12.10
N LYS A 83 18.88 -25.05 -11.79
CA LYS A 83 17.62 -25.61 -11.29
C LYS A 83 17.24 -25.07 -9.91
N SER A 84 18.22 -25.01 -8.99
CA SER A 84 18.01 -24.42 -7.66
C SER A 84 17.66 -22.94 -7.76
N LEU A 85 18.40 -22.18 -8.57
CA LEU A 85 18.17 -20.75 -8.79
C LEU A 85 16.77 -20.49 -9.37
N ARG A 86 16.35 -21.27 -10.37
CA ARG A 86 14.99 -21.21 -10.92
C ARG A 86 13.93 -21.44 -9.85
N GLY A 87 14.11 -22.47 -9.02
CA GLY A 87 13.22 -22.75 -7.89
C GLY A 87 13.14 -21.59 -6.89
N THR A 88 14.29 -21.02 -6.54
CA THR A 88 14.35 -19.85 -5.64
C THR A 88 13.68 -18.62 -6.25
N LEU A 89 13.90 -18.32 -7.53
CA LEU A 89 13.24 -17.22 -8.23
C LEU A 89 11.73 -17.41 -8.27
N LEU A 90 11.25 -18.60 -8.61
CA LEU A 90 9.82 -18.92 -8.61
C LEU A 90 9.20 -18.70 -7.23
N ALA A 91 9.83 -19.22 -6.18
CA ALA A 91 9.36 -19.03 -4.82
C ALA A 91 9.32 -17.54 -4.44
N LEU A 92 10.35 -16.77 -4.80
CA LEU A 92 10.43 -15.33 -4.52
C LEU A 92 9.34 -14.53 -5.24
N PHE A 93 9.12 -14.79 -6.54
CA PHE A 93 8.14 -14.03 -7.32
C PHE A 93 6.70 -14.40 -6.98
N TYR A 94 6.40 -15.67 -6.74
CA TYR A 94 5.06 -16.08 -6.28
C TYR A 94 4.76 -15.58 -4.86
N SER A 95 5.72 -15.67 -3.94
CA SER A 95 5.53 -15.13 -2.58
C SER A 95 5.35 -13.61 -2.59
N SER A 96 6.13 -12.88 -3.41
CA SER A 96 5.96 -11.44 -3.59
C SER A 96 4.60 -11.09 -4.18
N THR A 97 4.12 -11.84 -5.19
CA THR A 97 2.79 -11.62 -5.76
C THR A 97 1.70 -11.83 -4.72
N PHE A 98 1.80 -12.90 -3.92
CA PHE A 98 0.84 -13.19 -2.86
C PHE A 98 0.82 -12.09 -1.79
N LEU A 99 2.00 -11.67 -1.31
CA LEU A 99 2.10 -10.55 -0.37
C LEU A 99 1.50 -9.28 -0.95
N SER A 100 1.78 -8.98 -2.22
CA SER A 100 1.27 -7.79 -2.88
C SER A 100 -0.25 -7.79 -3.02
N ALA A 101 -0.84 -8.94 -3.33
CA ALA A 101 -2.29 -9.10 -3.36
C ALA A 101 -2.91 -8.84 -1.97
N LEU A 102 -2.30 -9.37 -0.91
CA LEU A 102 -2.73 -9.10 0.47
C LEU A 102 -2.57 -7.62 0.84
N THR A 103 -1.45 -6.99 0.48
CA THR A 103 -1.21 -5.57 0.73
C THR A 103 -2.20 -4.68 -0.02
N SER A 104 -2.48 -4.97 -1.29
CA SER A 104 -3.48 -4.27 -2.09
C SER A 104 -4.86 -4.37 -1.44
N ALA A 105 -5.30 -5.59 -1.07
CA ALA A 105 -6.58 -5.79 -0.40
C ALA A 105 -6.66 -5.07 0.95
N GLY A 106 -5.60 -5.15 1.76
CA GLY A 106 -5.51 -4.48 3.06
C GLY A 106 -5.58 -2.95 2.95
N LEU A 107 -4.92 -2.37 1.95
CA LEU A 107 -4.93 -0.92 1.70
C LEU A 107 -6.30 -0.46 1.18
N VAL A 108 -6.97 -1.23 0.31
CA VAL A 108 -8.35 -0.93 -0.10
C VAL A 108 -9.30 -0.95 1.10
N LEU A 109 -9.22 -1.99 1.95
CA LEU A 109 -10.04 -2.08 3.16
C LEU A 109 -9.76 -0.94 4.13
N LEU A 110 -8.51 -0.53 4.28
CA LEU A 110 -8.12 0.62 5.10
C LEU A 110 -8.69 1.93 4.53
N GLY A 111 -8.59 2.14 3.21
CA GLY A 111 -9.14 3.30 2.53
C GLY A 111 -10.66 3.40 2.68
N ILE A 112 -11.37 2.27 2.62
CA ILE A 112 -12.82 2.20 2.85
C ILE A 112 -13.16 2.54 4.31
N GLN A 113 -12.44 1.97 5.29
CA GLN A 113 -12.65 2.28 6.71
C GLN A 113 -12.46 3.77 7.00
N LEU A 114 -11.36 4.36 6.51
CA LEU A 114 -11.08 5.79 6.67
C LEU A 114 -12.13 6.68 6.00
N LYS A 115 -12.72 6.24 4.89
CA LYS A 115 -13.81 6.96 4.23
C LYS A 115 -15.14 6.83 4.99
N SER A 116 -15.35 5.72 5.69
CA SER A 116 -16.56 5.46 6.48
C SER A 116 -16.54 6.13 7.84
N GLU A 117 -15.36 6.40 8.42
CA GLU A 117 -15.20 7.15 9.68
C GLU A 117 -15.63 8.62 9.49
N LYS A 118 -15.44 9.15 8.27
CA LYS A 118 -15.77 10.53 7.87
C LYS A 118 -17.29 10.83 7.75
N ASN A 119 -18.16 9.83 7.83
CA ASN A 119 -19.60 9.93 7.53
C ASN A 119 -20.43 9.51 8.74
#